data_AF-A0A923GPD3-F1
#
_entry.id   AF-A0A923GPD3-F1
#
_cell.length_a   1.000
_cell.length_b   1.000
_cell.length_c   1.000
_cell.angle_alpha   90.00
_cell.angle_beta   90.00
_cell.angle_gamma   90.00
#
_symmetry.space_group_name_H-M   'P 1'
#
loop_
_entity.id
_entity.type
_entity.pdbx_description
1 polymer ?
#
loop_
_entity_poly.entity_id
_entity_poly.type
_entity_poly.pdbx_seq_one_letter_code
_entity_poly.pdbx_strand_id
1 'polypeptide(L)'
;HLHYDNPLGRLTDIKRVVDNQAVETLTQYRYDEHGQLSAVINRNGDTVRSFSYAEGLMVTHSNALGLGCHYRWETQGGNPRVVEHWTSDGEHYHFRYDLDARTSWATDVLGRELEVQYNADHRVIASRDYGG
;
A
#
# COMPACT_ATOMS: atom_id res chain seq x y z
N HIS A 1 0.83 -27.66 -6.07
CA HIS A 1 0.74 -27.11 -4.70
C HIS A 1 1.83 -26.05 -4.54
N LEU A 2 1.61 -25.05 -3.69
CA LEU A 2 2.57 -23.96 -3.46
C LEU A 2 3.27 -24.18 -2.12
N HIS A 3 4.56 -23.84 -2.06
CA HIS A 3 5.34 -23.82 -0.82
C HIS A 3 5.82 -22.41 -0.53
N TYR A 4 5.80 -22.05 0.75
CA TYR A 4 6.15 -20.74 1.28
C TYR A 4 7.27 -20.94 2.29
N ASP A 5 8.38 -20.24 2.13
CA ASP A 5 9.45 -20.23 3.14
C ASP A 5 9.24 -19.06 4.09
N ASN A 6 9.37 -19.33 5.39
CA ASN A 6 9.05 -18.40 6.45
C ASN A 6 10.09 -18.41 7.60
N PRO A 7 11.35 -18.05 7.33
CA PRO A 7 12.40 -18.09 8.34
C PRO A 7 12.28 -16.99 9.43
N LEU A 8 11.40 -15.98 9.26
CA LEU A 8 11.26 -14.82 10.17
C LEU A 8 9.80 -14.41 10.50
N GLY A 9 8.81 -15.26 10.25
CA GLY A 9 7.38 -14.87 10.28
C GLY A 9 6.88 -14.15 9.00
N ARG A 10 7.72 -14.01 7.97
CA ARG A 10 7.44 -13.34 6.69
C ARG A 10 7.63 -14.27 5.51
N LEU A 11 6.79 -14.11 4.49
CA LEU A 11 6.89 -14.82 3.22
C LEU A 11 8.10 -14.34 2.42
N THR A 12 9.07 -15.20 2.11
CA THR A 12 10.25 -14.81 1.30
C THR A 12 10.15 -15.27 -0.15
N ASP A 13 9.57 -16.44 -0.40
CA ASP A 13 9.52 -17.04 -1.72
C ASP A 13 8.23 -17.83 -1.90
N ILE A 14 7.64 -17.76 -3.08
CA ILE A 14 6.60 -18.69 -3.53
C ILE A 14 7.23 -19.63 -4.55
N LYS A 15 7.21 -20.93 -4.26
CA LYS A 15 7.77 -21.95 -5.15
C LYS A 15 6.69 -22.91 -5.65
N ARG A 16 6.78 -23.29 -6.93
CA ARG A 16 6.01 -24.39 -7.50
C ARG A 16 6.62 -25.70 -7.01
N VAL A 17 5.77 -26.61 -6.53
CA VAL A 17 6.18 -27.93 -6.05
C VAL A 17 5.51 -29.02 -6.87
N VAL A 18 6.32 -29.97 -7.32
CA VAL A 18 5.95 -31.18 -8.08
C VAL A 18 6.58 -32.36 -7.37
N ASP A 19 5.84 -33.43 -7.14
CA ASP A 19 6.31 -34.63 -6.43
C ASP A 19 7.01 -34.33 -5.09
N ASN A 20 6.43 -33.39 -4.33
CA ASN A 20 6.96 -32.89 -3.04
C ASN A 20 8.36 -32.26 -3.12
N GLN A 21 8.79 -31.83 -4.31
CA GLN A 21 10.04 -31.10 -4.53
C GLN A 21 9.79 -29.72 -5.15
N ALA A 22 10.47 -28.70 -4.59
CA ALA A 22 10.43 -27.36 -5.15
C ALA A 22 11.22 -27.32 -6.46
N VAL A 23 10.54 -27.02 -7.56
CA VAL A 23 11.13 -27.07 -8.91
C VAL A 23 11.36 -25.69 -9.53
N GLU A 24 10.69 -24.66 -9.00
CA GLU A 24 10.73 -23.33 -9.60
C GLU A 24 10.29 -22.26 -8.59
N THR A 25 11.05 -21.16 -8.50
CA THR A 25 10.63 -19.96 -7.77
C THR A 25 9.76 -19.09 -8.67
N LEU A 26 8.54 -18.79 -8.22
CA LEU A 26 7.56 -18.00 -8.96
C LEU A 26 7.66 -16.50 -8.61
N THR A 27 7.96 -16.19 -7.36
CA THR A 27 8.20 -14.82 -6.89
C THR A 27 9.06 -14.84 -5.62
N GLN A 28 9.79 -13.75 -5.40
CA GLN A 28 10.52 -13.50 -4.16
C GLN A 28 10.11 -12.17 -3.56
N TYR A 29 10.19 -12.08 -2.24
CA TYR A 29 9.96 -10.89 -1.44
C TYR A 29 11.25 -10.57 -0.68
N ARG A 30 11.76 -9.36 -0.86
CA ARG A 30 12.94 -8.87 -0.14
C ARG A 30 12.50 -7.91 0.94
N TYR A 31 13.23 -7.93 2.04
CA TYR A 31 13.00 -7.08 3.19
C TYR A 31 14.28 -6.30 3.49
N ASP A 32 14.13 -5.06 3.97
CA ASP A 32 15.26 -4.28 4.48
C ASP A 32 15.70 -4.73 5.88
N GLU A 33 16.68 -4.03 6.46
CA GLU A 33 17.24 -4.33 7.78
C GLU A 33 16.24 -4.16 8.93
N HIS A 34 15.19 -3.36 8.74
CA HIS A 34 14.07 -3.20 9.69
C HIS A 34 12.97 -4.26 9.46
N GLY A 35 13.17 -5.16 8.50
CA GLY A 35 12.22 -6.18 8.11
C GLY A 35 11.05 -5.64 7.28
N GLN A 36 11.12 -4.45 6.69
CA GLN A 36 10.05 -3.88 5.88
C GLN A 36 10.18 -4.37 4.43
N LEU A 37 9.06 -4.67 3.75
CA LEU A 37 9.08 -5.22 2.39
C LEU A 37 9.68 -4.18 1.45
N SER A 38 10.84 -4.46 0.85
CA SER A 38 11.58 -3.52 0.00
C SER A 38 11.42 -3.81 -1.50
N ALA A 39 11.22 -5.09 -1.88
CA ALA A 39 11.03 -5.45 -3.28
C ALA A 39 10.19 -6.72 -3.47
N VAL A 40 9.47 -6.78 -4.59
CA VAL A 40 8.89 -8.01 -5.16
C VAL A 40 9.61 -8.34 -6.45
N ILE A 41 10.09 -9.56 -6.57
CA ILE A 41 10.89 -10.05 -7.70
C ILE A 41 10.10 -11.15 -8.40
N ASN A 42 9.97 -11.08 -9.72
CA ASN A 42 9.28 -12.08 -10.52
C ASN A 42 10.14 -13.34 -10.75
N ARG A 43 9.58 -14.35 -11.42
CA ARG A 43 10.28 -15.59 -11.80
C ARG A 43 11.53 -15.41 -12.68
N ASN A 44 11.67 -14.28 -13.37
CA ASN A 44 12.81 -13.98 -14.23
C ASN A 44 13.95 -13.27 -13.48
N GLY A 45 13.73 -12.91 -12.21
CA GLY A 45 14.67 -12.13 -11.43
C GLY A 45 14.49 -10.62 -11.54
N ASP A 46 13.46 -10.14 -12.26
CA ASP A 46 13.20 -8.71 -12.38
C ASP A 46 12.46 -8.20 -11.15
N THR A 47 12.88 -7.04 -10.64
CA THR A 47 12.12 -6.32 -9.61
C THR A 47 10.88 -5.70 -10.24
N VAL A 48 9.70 -6.16 -9.82
CA VAL A 48 8.41 -5.69 -10.36
C VAL A 48 7.69 -4.69 -9.46
N ARG A 49 8.10 -4.61 -8.19
CA ARG A 49 7.68 -3.59 -7.23
C ARG A 49 8.85 -3.24 -6.31
N SER A 50 8.99 -1.97 -5.98
CA SER A 50 9.92 -1.48 -4.95
C SER A 50 9.17 -0.61 -3.95
N PHE A 51 9.63 -0.56 -2.71
CA PHE A 51 9.00 0.19 -1.63
C PHE A 51 10.06 0.90 -0.78
N SER A 52 9.71 2.06 -0.23
CA SER A 52 10.55 2.77 0.74
C SER A 52 9.73 3.28 1.91
N TYR A 53 10.41 3.43 3.05
CA TYR A 53 9.78 3.76 4.32
C TYR A 53 10.54 4.88 5.02
N ALA A 54 9.83 5.64 5.85
CA ALA A 54 10.38 6.55 6.83
C ALA A 54 9.65 6.32 8.16
N GLU A 55 10.38 6.20 9.27
CA GLU A 55 9.81 5.96 10.60
C GLU A 55 8.81 4.79 10.66
N GLY A 56 9.08 3.71 9.93
CA GLY A 56 8.19 2.55 9.87
C GLY A 56 7.00 2.68 8.89
N LEU A 57 6.77 3.84 8.31
CA LEU A 57 5.65 4.14 7.41
C LEU A 57 6.07 4.12 5.94
N MET A 58 5.30 3.47 5.08
CA MET A 58 5.59 3.42 3.64
C MET A 58 5.38 4.80 3.03
N VAL A 59 6.44 5.39 2.49
CA VAL A 59 6.41 6.74 1.88
C VAL A 59 6.42 6.69 0.36
N THR A 60 6.96 5.63 -0.23
CA THR A 60 6.85 5.42 -1.68
C THR A 60 6.71 3.95 -2.04
N HIS A 61 6.09 3.70 -3.19
CA HIS A 61 6.27 2.46 -3.92
C HIS A 61 6.32 2.72 -5.43
N SER A 62 6.90 1.81 -6.19
CA SER A 62 6.91 1.89 -7.65
C SER A 62 6.63 0.54 -8.30
N ASN A 63 6.31 0.56 -9.60
CA ASN A 63 6.14 -0.65 -10.40
C ASN A 63 7.21 -0.79 -11.50
N ALA A 64 7.22 -1.94 -12.18
CA ALA A 64 8.15 -2.23 -13.28
C ALA A 64 8.08 -1.23 -14.46
N LEU A 65 6.97 -0.51 -14.62
CA LEU A 65 6.77 0.48 -15.68
C LEU A 65 7.26 1.88 -15.29
N GLY A 66 7.80 2.04 -14.08
CA GLY A 66 8.32 3.31 -13.58
C GLY A 66 7.29 4.23 -12.94
N LEU A 67 6.02 3.82 -12.81
CA LEU A 67 5.03 4.58 -12.03
C LEU A 67 5.45 4.59 -10.57
N GLY A 68 5.73 5.79 -10.04
CA GLY A 68 5.98 6.02 -8.63
C GLY A 68 4.72 6.53 -7.94
N CYS A 69 4.42 5.98 -6.77
CA CYS A 69 3.33 6.37 -5.88
C CYS A 69 3.95 6.84 -4.57
N HIS A 70 3.50 7.98 -4.06
CA HIS A 70 4.06 8.62 -2.88
C HIS A 70 2.96 8.89 -1.85
N TYR A 71 3.36 8.94 -0.58
CA TYR A 71 2.47 9.15 0.55
C TYR A 71 3.08 10.12 1.56
N ARG A 72 2.29 11.09 2.02
CA ARG A 72 2.62 11.91 3.18
C ARG A 72 1.74 11.53 4.35
N TRP A 73 2.37 11.38 5.50
CA TRP A 73 1.72 10.98 6.74
C TRP A 73 1.69 12.12 7.75
N GLU A 74 0.63 12.18 8.54
CA GLU A 74 0.52 13.04 9.73
C GLU A 74 -0.11 12.25 10.88
N THR A 75 0.15 12.68 12.12
CA THR A 75 -0.51 12.09 13.30
C THR A 75 -1.89 12.73 13.48
N GLN A 76 -2.94 11.93 13.39
CA GLN A 76 -4.34 12.34 13.51
C GLN A 76 -5.01 11.46 14.57
N GLY A 77 -5.52 12.06 15.65
CA GLY A 77 -6.08 11.30 16.78
C GLY A 77 -5.09 10.32 17.41
N GLY A 78 -3.82 10.72 17.53
CA GLY A 78 -2.75 9.92 18.12
C GLY A 78 -2.18 8.80 17.25
N ASN A 79 -2.65 8.64 16.00
CA ASN A 79 -2.19 7.59 15.08
C ASN A 79 -1.78 8.18 13.73
N PRO A 80 -0.79 7.59 13.03
CA PRO A 80 -0.41 8.04 11.69
C PRO A 80 -1.52 7.76 10.68
N ARG A 81 -1.83 8.76 9.85
CA ARG A 81 -2.76 8.66 8.71
C ARG A 81 -2.14 9.33 7.48
N VAL A 82 -2.44 8.80 6.30
CA VAL A 82 -2.06 9.42 5.04
C VAL A 82 -2.90 10.69 4.87
N VAL A 83 -2.27 11.82 4.63
CA VAL A 83 -2.95 13.10 4.36
C VAL A 83 -2.74 13.58 2.92
N GLU A 84 -1.87 12.90 2.18
CA GLU A 84 -1.61 13.19 0.77
C GLU A 84 -1.10 11.94 0.05
N HIS A 85 -1.58 11.73 -1.16
CA HIS A 85 -1.10 10.71 -2.09
C HIS A 85 -0.92 11.32 -3.46
N TRP A 86 0.20 11.07 -4.12
CA TRP A 86 0.39 11.47 -5.50
C TRP A 86 1.19 10.44 -6.28
N THR A 87 1.04 10.47 -7.60
CA THR A 87 1.76 9.61 -8.52
C THR A 87 2.68 10.42 -9.43
N SER A 88 3.69 9.76 -9.98
CA SER A 88 4.62 10.38 -10.94
C SER A 88 3.97 10.76 -12.27
N ASP A 89 2.76 10.28 -12.56
CA ASP A 89 1.99 10.57 -13.78
C ASP A 89 0.88 11.62 -13.58
N GLY A 90 0.77 12.21 -12.40
CA GLY A 90 0.00 13.44 -12.16
C GLY A 90 -1.31 13.27 -11.38
N GLU A 91 -1.62 12.07 -10.90
CA GLU A 91 -2.68 11.90 -9.92
C GLU A 91 -2.25 12.50 -8.57
N HIS A 92 -3.16 13.19 -7.90
CA HIS A 92 -2.87 13.84 -6.61
C HIS A 92 -4.15 13.96 -5.79
N TYR A 93 -4.08 13.50 -4.54
CA TYR A 93 -5.15 13.61 -3.56
C TYR A 93 -4.66 14.19 -2.24
N HIS A 94 -5.51 15.01 -1.64
CA HIS A 94 -5.41 15.42 -0.24
C HIS A 94 -6.52 14.77 0.58
N PHE A 95 -6.18 14.29 1.79
CA PHE A 95 -7.14 13.65 2.68
C PHE A 95 -7.33 14.45 3.95
N ARG A 96 -8.58 14.51 4.42
CA ARG A 96 -8.96 15.10 5.71
C ARG A 96 -9.81 14.12 6.51
N TYR A 97 -9.71 14.23 7.83
CA TYR A 97 -10.40 13.35 8.76
C TYR A 97 -11.05 14.15 9.88
N ASP A 98 -12.32 13.87 10.14
CA ASP A 98 -12.99 14.19 11.38
C ASP A 98 -13.26 12.86 12.10
N LEU A 99 -12.45 12.60 13.13
CA LEU A 99 -12.48 11.31 13.81
C LEU A 99 -13.67 11.19 14.78
N ASP A 100 -14.14 12.31 15.32
CA ASP A 100 -15.28 12.35 16.24
C ASP A 100 -16.59 12.18 15.46
N ALA A 101 -16.72 12.86 14.32
CA ALA A 101 -17.85 12.69 13.40
C ALA A 101 -17.76 11.38 12.60
N ARG A 102 -16.61 10.70 12.60
CA ARG A 102 -16.28 9.56 11.74
C ARG A 102 -16.55 9.87 10.27
N THR A 103 -15.97 10.97 9.81
CA THR A 103 -16.08 11.42 8.41
C THR A 103 -14.70 11.60 7.81
N SER A 104 -14.55 11.19 6.56
CA SER A 104 -13.31 11.36 5.78
C SER A 104 -13.63 12.07 4.49
N TRP A 105 -12.70 12.92 4.04
CA TRP A 105 -12.77 13.58 2.75
C TRP A 105 -11.52 13.29 1.93
N ALA A 106 -11.69 13.22 0.62
CA ALA A 106 -10.61 13.19 -0.35
C ALA A 106 -10.85 14.27 -1.41
N THR A 107 -9.87 15.16 -1.60
CA THR A 107 -9.88 16.18 -2.64
C THR A 107 -8.93 15.76 -3.75
N ASP A 108 -9.40 15.68 -4.99
CA ASP A 108 -8.56 15.33 -6.14
C ASP A 108 -7.81 16.54 -6.74
N VAL A 109 -6.99 16.28 -7.74
CA VAL A 109 -6.19 17.29 -8.46
C VAL A 109 -7.04 18.38 -9.13
N LEU A 110 -8.33 18.14 -9.37
CA LEU A 110 -9.28 19.11 -9.93
C LEU A 110 -10.01 19.91 -8.85
N GLY A 111 -9.72 19.67 -7.56
CA GLY A 111 -10.39 20.30 -6.43
C GLY A 111 -11.77 19.73 -6.14
N ARG A 112 -12.17 18.62 -6.76
CA ARG A 112 -13.43 17.93 -6.46
C ARG A 112 -13.26 17.17 -5.16
N GLU A 113 -14.34 17.05 -4.40
CA GLU A 113 -14.31 16.43 -3.07
C GLU A 113 -15.26 15.23 -2.99
N LEU A 114 -14.71 14.10 -2.56
CA LEU A 114 -15.42 12.92 -2.09
C LEU A 114 -15.56 13.03 -0.56
N GLU A 115 -16.72 12.65 -0.04
CA GLU A 115 -16.99 12.54 1.40
C GLU A 115 -17.51 11.13 1.73
N VAL A 116 -17.06 10.57 2.85
CA VAL A 116 -17.51 9.27 3.36
C VAL A 116 -17.74 9.37 4.86
N GLN A 117 -18.93 8.98 5.32
CA GLN A 117 -19.30 8.91 6.73
C GLN A 117 -19.46 7.47 7.19
N TYR A 118 -18.99 7.19 8.41
CA TYR A 118 -19.00 5.85 9.01
C TYR A 118 -19.80 5.79 10.30
N ASN A 119 -20.40 4.62 10.57
CA ASN A 119 -20.93 4.29 11.89
C ASN A 119 -19.80 3.86 12.86
N ALA A 120 -20.17 3.52 14.09
CA ALA A 120 -19.23 3.09 15.13
C ALA A 120 -18.50 1.77 14.80
N ASP A 121 -19.06 0.93 13.93
CA ASP A 121 -18.43 -0.32 13.45
C ASP A 121 -17.50 -0.09 12.25
N HIS A 122 -17.20 1.17 11.92
CA HIS A 122 -16.41 1.57 10.75
C HIS A 122 -17.01 1.15 9.40
N ARG A 123 -18.33 1.00 9.34
CA ARG A 123 -19.06 0.74 8.08
C ARG A 123 -19.57 2.05 7.49
N VAL A 124 -19.49 2.17 6.16
CA VAL A 124 -20.00 3.33 5.43
C VAL A 124 -21.51 3.41 5.58
N ILE A 125 -22.01 4.60 5.93
CA ILE A 125 -23.45 4.89 6.07
C ILE A 125 -23.92 6.03 5.15
N ALA A 126 -23.00 6.88 4.68
CA ALA A 126 -23.26 7.89 3.68
C ALA A 126 -21.99 8.17 2.87
N SER A 127 -22.15 8.52 1.61
CA SER A 127 -21.05 8.98 0.76
C SER A 127 -21.55 9.94 -0.31
N ARG A 128 -20.73 10.92 -0.65
CA ARG A 128 -20.92 11.82 -1.79
C ARG A 128 -19.68 11.74 -2.67
N ASP A 129 -19.85 11.43 -3.95
CA ASP A 129 -18.73 11.30 -4.88
C ASP A 129 -18.26 12.67 -5.42
N TYR A 130 -17.25 12.64 -6.28
CA TYR A 130 -16.69 13.84 -6.91
C TYR A 130 -17.66 14.59 -7.83
N GLY A 131 -18.78 13.97 -8.23
CA GLY A 131 -19.81 14.54 -9.08
C GLY A 131 -20.91 15.28 -8.31
N GLY A 132 -21.11 14.93 -7.03
CA GLY A 132 -22.07 15.58 -6.15
C GLY A 132 -23.26 14.71 -5.79
#